data_AF-A0A3L7QRI7-F1
#
_entry.id   AF-A0A3L7QRI7-F1
#
_cell.length_a   1.000
_cell.length_b   1.000
_cell.length_c   1.000
_cell.angle_alpha   90.00
_cell.angle_beta   90.00
_cell.angle_gamma   90.00
#
_symmetry.space_group_name_H-M   'P 1'
#
loop_
_entity.id
_entity.type
_entity.pdbx_description
1 polymer ?
#
loop_
_entity_poly.entity_id
_entity_poly.type
_entity_poly.pdbx_seq_one_letter_code
_entity_poly.pdbx_strand_id
1 'polypeptide(L)'
;MLDKSLMRSPVQAVLVFTILMGFLPHTLLVFVRELPAVQISVVGPDGPIEGAFITFEHHSFVFQSDGLGHCDIANSLVNRKFAVAREGYFIAHDQLHSKGNTVRLRKISQGDATDYDWVHPLEGEQNCASCHAQIAQQWKQGAHSFSSTGHRFLDMYSDRKKGWSLSRDLPEGKTVCASCHAPGVGAGQPGLEDISEVSGINKLGVHCDFCHKVEGVKKGEVGFAHGRDLLRLSRPEKGQVFFGPMKDATRDDNSFSPIYQQSLYCASCHEGTLFGMHVYSTYSEWQKSPAAAKGLQCQACHMKPDGTMQNIAPGKGGSNRNPMELASHQLMPGGLKQMLQNSILHEEEVIQGAADCMVKVQLKAVNVGHKVPTGYIDRHMILQVRAKFQGEELKPIEGLTLGHWVDKALVGNAGVLFGRPLLNADKQGVQPFWQGGVDIVDSRLEPEMAKSWVWKFPRETESVQVSLIYRPFWKEQELIKGWASQDVMVFEKTLIIK
;
A
#
# COMPACT_ATOMS: atom_id res chain seq x y z
N MET A 1 0.23 -2.87 17.25
CA MET A 1 0.89 -3.64 18.33
C MET A 1 0.26 -5.02 18.41
N LEU A 2 0.98 -6.02 17.91
CA LEU A 2 0.95 -7.39 18.44
C LEU A 2 2.42 -7.68 18.65
N ASP A 3 2.89 -7.43 19.87
CA ASP A 3 4.23 -7.78 20.30
C ASP A 3 4.25 -9.31 20.36
N LYS A 4 4.62 -9.95 19.25
CA LYS A 4 5.14 -11.32 19.28
C LYS A 4 6.44 -11.21 20.07
N SER A 5 6.36 -11.40 21.38
CA SER A 5 7.44 -11.19 22.34
C SER A 5 8.77 -11.66 21.75
N LEU A 6 9.58 -10.72 21.30
CA LEU A 6 10.93 -11.00 20.83
C LEU A 6 11.73 -11.39 22.07
N MET A 7 11.99 -12.67 22.24
CA MET A 7 12.90 -13.14 23.27
C MET A 7 14.32 -12.90 22.79
N ARG A 8 14.90 -11.75 23.17
CA ARG A 8 16.35 -11.63 23.33
C ARG A 8 16.69 -12.49 24.54
N SER A 9 17.40 -13.60 24.33
CA SER A 9 17.74 -14.61 25.35
C SER A 9 17.40 -14.18 26.79
N PRO A 10 16.31 -14.74 27.37
CA PRO A 10 16.22 -14.77 28.81
C PRO A 10 15.63 -16.13 29.22
N VAL A 11 16.48 -17.14 29.39
CA VAL A 11 16.07 -18.36 30.10
C VAL A 11 16.02 -18.07 31.61
N GLN A 12 15.33 -17.00 32.01
CA GLN A 12 15.12 -16.64 33.41
C GLN A 12 13.63 -16.52 33.69
N ALA A 13 13.01 -17.64 34.08
CA ALA A 13 11.73 -17.60 34.77
C ALA A 13 12.02 -17.24 36.24
N VAL A 14 11.74 -16.00 36.64
CA VAL A 14 11.86 -15.56 38.03
C VAL A 14 10.56 -15.89 38.76
N LEU A 15 10.56 -16.93 39.60
CA LEU A 15 9.47 -17.21 40.53
C LEU A 15 9.78 -16.56 41.88
N VAL A 16 9.02 -15.54 42.28
CA VAL A 16 9.13 -14.89 43.60
C VAL A 16 8.13 -15.55 44.54
N PHE A 17 8.62 -16.25 45.57
CA PHE A 17 7.80 -16.77 46.67
C PHE A 17 8.00 -15.89 47.91
N THR A 18 6.94 -15.23 48.36
CA THR A 18 6.92 -14.55 49.67
C THR A 18 6.42 -15.53 50.72
N ILE A 19 7.33 -16.09 51.53
CA ILE A 19 6.94 -16.91 52.69
C ILE A 19 6.69 -15.98 53.87
N LEU A 20 5.42 -15.86 54.27
CA LEU A 20 5.01 -15.17 55.50
C LEU A 20 5.20 -16.11 56.69
N MET A 21 6.39 -16.11 57.30
CA MET A 21 6.57 -16.56 58.69
C MET A 21 7.49 -15.58 59.42
N GLY A 22 7.08 -15.23 60.64
CA GLY A 22 7.49 -14.02 61.36
C GLY A 22 8.99 -13.91 61.67
N PHE A 23 9.42 -12.64 61.76
CA PHE A 23 10.59 -12.11 62.46
C PHE A 23 11.94 -12.83 62.24
N LEU A 24 12.62 -12.53 61.11
CA LEU A 24 14.10 -12.45 60.94
C LEU A 24 14.42 -11.96 59.48
N PRO A 25 15.66 -11.51 59.16
CA PRO A 25 15.92 -10.56 58.07
C PRO A 25 15.54 -11.10 56.69
N HIS A 26 15.00 -10.24 55.83
CA HIS A 26 14.52 -10.58 54.50
C HIS A 26 15.66 -11.00 53.57
N THR A 27 15.96 -12.29 53.51
CA THR A 27 16.74 -12.87 52.41
C THR A 27 15.77 -13.20 51.28
N LEU A 28 15.78 -12.39 50.22
CA LEU A 28 15.04 -12.66 48.99
C LEU A 28 15.70 -13.85 48.28
N LEU A 29 15.20 -15.06 48.49
CA LEU A 29 15.64 -16.26 47.77
C LEU A 29 15.00 -16.27 46.38
N VAL A 30 15.74 -15.76 45.38
CA VAL A 30 15.39 -15.90 43.97
C VAL A 30 15.86 -17.27 43.50
N PHE A 31 14.93 -18.22 43.35
CA PHE A 31 15.20 -19.47 42.66
C PHE A 31 15.17 -19.20 41.14
N VAL A 32 16.35 -19.00 40.54
CA VAL A 32 16.50 -19.04 39.09
C VAL A 32 16.52 -20.52 38.69
N ARG A 33 15.40 -21.01 38.15
CA ARG A 33 15.36 -22.35 37.59
C ARG A 33 15.88 -22.26 36.17
N GLU A 34 17.14 -22.65 35.95
CA GLU A 34 17.67 -22.84 34.59
C GLU A 34 16.83 -23.94 33.92
N LEU A 35 16.04 -23.54 32.92
CA LEU A 35 15.38 -24.54 32.08
C LEU A 35 16.47 -25.22 31.25
N PRO A 36 16.43 -26.56 31.12
CA PRO A 36 17.31 -27.26 30.22
C PRO A 36 17.19 -26.66 28.82
N ALA A 37 18.29 -26.15 28.29
CA ALA A 37 18.36 -25.50 26.99
C ALA A 37 19.44 -26.16 26.12
N VAL A 38 19.18 -26.18 24.82
CA VAL A 38 20.15 -26.52 23.77
C VAL A 38 20.47 -25.26 22.99
N GLN A 39 21.72 -25.13 22.55
CA GLN A 39 22.18 -23.93 21.87
C GLN A 39 22.12 -24.09 20.35
N ILE A 40 21.66 -23.06 19.66
CA ILE A 40 21.85 -22.88 18.22
C ILE A 40 22.93 -21.83 18.01
N SER A 41 23.95 -22.17 17.22
CA SER A 41 24.99 -21.25 16.79
C SER A 41 24.76 -20.86 15.33
N VAL A 42 24.62 -19.56 15.05
CA VAL A 42 24.40 -19.00 13.72
C VAL A 42 25.67 -18.32 13.23
N VAL A 43 26.19 -18.80 12.12
CA VAL A 43 27.44 -18.29 11.53
C VAL A 43 27.27 -17.98 10.05
N GLY A 44 27.94 -16.94 9.57
CA GLY A 44 28.06 -16.59 8.16
C GLY A 44 29.47 -16.80 7.63
N PRO A 45 29.74 -16.36 6.39
CA PRO A 45 31.09 -16.41 5.81
C PRO A 45 32.12 -15.61 6.61
N ASP A 46 31.67 -14.52 7.23
CA ASP A 46 32.53 -13.53 7.90
C ASP A 46 32.63 -13.75 9.42
N GLY A 47 32.01 -14.81 9.97
CA GLY A 47 31.99 -15.10 11.41
C GLY A 47 30.57 -15.26 11.99
N PRO A 48 30.39 -15.19 13.32
CA PRO A 48 29.07 -15.28 13.96
C PRO A 48 28.11 -14.19 13.51
N ILE A 49 26.81 -14.49 13.47
CA ILE A 49 25.77 -13.54 13.05
C ILE A 49 24.89 -13.15 14.22
N GLU A 50 24.97 -11.88 14.62
CA GLU A 50 24.08 -11.28 15.61
C GLU A 50 22.69 -10.99 15.04
N GLY A 51 21.66 -11.20 15.87
CA GLY A 51 20.28 -10.82 15.59
C GLY A 51 19.67 -11.56 14.40
N ALA A 52 20.14 -12.77 14.09
CA ALA A 52 19.46 -13.69 13.20
C ALA A 52 18.19 -14.17 13.90
N PHE A 53 17.06 -14.18 13.19
CA PHE A 53 15.79 -14.67 13.72
C PHE A 53 15.74 -16.18 13.62
N ILE A 54 15.33 -16.85 14.70
CA ILE A 54 15.06 -18.29 14.72
C ILE A 54 13.56 -18.50 14.99
N THR A 55 12.90 -19.24 14.11
CA THR A 55 11.45 -19.51 14.17
C THR A 55 11.19 -20.99 14.00
N PHE A 56 10.35 -21.56 14.85
CA PHE A 56 9.98 -22.98 14.82
C PHE A 56 8.64 -23.20 14.13
N GLU A 57 8.51 -24.30 13.39
CA GLU A 57 7.22 -24.69 12.80
C GLU A 57 6.15 -24.83 13.89
N HIS A 58 4.95 -24.29 13.61
CA HIS A 58 3.80 -24.30 14.52
C HIS A 58 4.09 -23.73 15.92
N HIS A 59 4.99 -22.74 16.00
CA HIS A 59 5.36 -22.06 17.22
C HIS A 59 5.28 -20.54 17.04
N SER A 60 4.73 -19.84 18.03
CA SER A 60 4.46 -18.40 17.94
C SER A 60 5.67 -17.52 18.28
N PHE A 61 6.64 -18.06 19.01
CA PHE A 61 7.81 -17.30 19.46
C PHE A 61 8.88 -17.17 18.37
N VAL A 62 9.49 -15.99 18.33
CA VAL A 62 10.64 -15.67 17.49
C VAL A 62 11.82 -15.42 18.43
N PHE A 63 12.88 -16.19 18.25
CA PHE A 63 14.13 -16.02 19.00
C PHE A 63 15.14 -15.23 18.18
N GLN A 64 16.16 -14.67 18.83
CA GLN A 64 17.25 -13.97 18.17
C GLN A 64 18.61 -14.45 18.68
N SER A 65 19.58 -14.57 17.78
CA SER A 65 20.97 -14.80 18.16
C SER A 65 21.59 -13.56 18.82
N ASP A 66 22.49 -13.78 19.78
CA ASP A 66 23.28 -12.75 20.45
C ASP A 66 24.51 -12.31 19.64
N GLY A 67 25.36 -11.46 20.22
CA GLY A 67 26.59 -10.96 19.59
C GLY A 67 27.63 -12.04 19.24
N LEU A 68 27.52 -13.24 19.83
CA LEU A 68 28.35 -14.41 19.50
C LEU A 68 27.64 -15.36 18.53
N GLY A 69 26.48 -14.96 18.00
CA GLY A 69 25.66 -15.78 17.12
C GLY A 69 24.94 -16.92 17.84
N HIS A 70 24.90 -16.92 19.17
CA HIS A 70 24.30 -17.99 19.95
C HIS A 70 22.84 -17.69 20.30
N CYS A 71 22.03 -18.73 20.40
CA CYS A 71 20.66 -18.65 20.88
C CYS A 71 20.30 -19.90 21.68
N ASP A 72 19.96 -19.73 22.96
CA ASP A 72 19.54 -20.83 23.82
C ASP A 72 18.05 -21.12 23.63
N ILE A 73 17.74 -22.38 23.33
CA ILE A 73 16.40 -22.85 23.01
C ILE A 73 15.98 -23.91 24.02
N ALA A 74 14.76 -23.80 24.54
CA ALA A 74 14.22 -24.78 25.48
C ALA A 74 14.22 -26.20 24.90
N ASN A 75 14.64 -27.19 25.71
CA ASN A 75 14.69 -28.60 25.31
C ASN A 75 13.34 -29.17 24.82
N SER A 76 12.21 -28.55 25.20
CA SER A 76 10.88 -28.91 24.71
C SER A 76 10.69 -28.72 23.20
N LEU A 77 11.59 -27.99 22.54
CA LEU A 77 11.57 -27.78 21.09
C LEU A 77 12.51 -28.74 20.33
N VAL A 78 13.23 -29.62 21.01
CA VAL A 78 14.08 -30.64 20.37
C VAL A 78 13.23 -31.50 19.42
N ASN A 79 13.82 -31.89 18.30
CA ASN A 79 13.20 -32.57 17.15
C ASN A 79 12.21 -31.72 16.33
N ARG A 80 11.97 -30.45 16.67
CA ARG A 80 11.17 -29.56 15.83
C ARG A 80 12.02 -28.92 14.73
N LYS A 81 11.40 -28.71 13.57
CA LYS A 81 11.99 -27.95 12.48
C LYS A 81 11.99 -26.46 12.80
N PHE A 82 13.04 -25.78 12.38
CA PHE A 82 13.16 -24.34 12.50
C PHE A 82 13.78 -23.73 11.25
N ALA A 83 13.55 -22.43 11.09
CA ALA A 83 14.19 -21.60 10.09
C ALA A 83 15.06 -20.55 10.77
N VAL A 84 16.14 -20.15 10.11
CA VAL A 84 17.03 -19.05 10.51
C VAL A 84 17.07 -18.02 9.40
N ALA A 85 16.71 -16.78 9.72
CA ALA A 85 16.65 -15.69 8.76
C ALA A 85 17.40 -14.45 9.25
N ARG A 86 18.15 -13.84 8.34
CA ARG A 86 18.82 -12.56 8.55
C ARG A 86 18.83 -11.80 7.22
N GLU A 87 18.54 -10.50 7.28
CA GLU A 87 18.64 -9.63 6.10
C GLU A 87 20.04 -9.74 5.47
N GLY A 88 20.11 -9.89 4.14
CA GLY A 88 21.36 -10.11 3.40
C GLY A 88 21.78 -11.59 3.26
N TYR A 89 21.02 -12.53 3.82
CA TYR A 89 21.29 -13.97 3.75
C TYR A 89 20.07 -14.74 3.23
N PHE A 90 20.33 -15.89 2.59
CA PHE A 90 19.27 -16.87 2.32
C PHE A 90 18.77 -17.48 3.63
N ILE A 91 17.45 -17.76 3.69
CA ILE A 91 16.84 -18.44 4.82
C ILE A 91 17.36 -19.88 4.85
N ALA A 92 17.85 -20.31 6.02
CA ALA A 92 18.28 -21.68 6.25
C ALA A 92 17.24 -22.43 7.09
N HIS A 93 17.16 -23.75 6.90
CA HIS A 93 16.25 -24.62 7.63
C HIS A 93 17.02 -25.79 8.24
N ASP A 94 16.61 -26.22 9.44
CA ASP A 94 17.20 -27.37 10.11
C ASP A 94 16.20 -27.96 11.13
N GLN A 95 16.56 -29.07 11.76
CA GLN A 95 15.82 -29.69 12.86
C GLN A 95 16.64 -29.61 14.15
N LEU A 96 16.04 -29.15 15.24
CA LEU A 96 16.75 -28.94 16.50
C LEU A 96 17.20 -30.28 17.11
N HIS A 97 18.50 -30.45 17.29
CA HIS A 97 19.09 -31.64 17.91
C HIS A 97 19.30 -31.46 19.42
N SER A 98 19.32 -32.57 20.16
CA SER A 98 19.57 -32.58 21.61
C SER A 98 20.96 -32.08 22.03
N LYS A 99 21.90 -32.01 21.08
CA LYS A 99 23.25 -31.45 21.29
C LYS A 99 23.36 -29.98 20.82
N GLY A 100 22.29 -29.40 20.30
CA GLY A 100 22.31 -28.11 19.60
C GLY A 100 22.64 -28.23 18.11
N ASN A 101 22.64 -27.10 17.42
CA ASN A 101 22.89 -27.00 15.98
C ASN A 101 23.91 -25.90 15.69
N THR A 102 24.68 -26.05 14.60
CA THR A 102 25.43 -24.95 13.99
C THR A 102 24.86 -24.71 12.60
N VAL A 103 24.19 -23.57 12.41
CA VAL A 103 23.57 -23.19 11.15
C VAL A 103 24.46 -22.19 10.42
N ARG A 104 24.85 -22.53 9.19
CA ARG A 104 25.66 -21.68 8.32
C ARG A 104 24.76 -20.93 7.33
N LEU A 105 24.63 -19.61 7.48
CA LEU A 105 23.89 -18.79 6.54
C LEU A 105 24.73 -18.45 5.31
N ARG A 106 24.14 -18.65 4.13
CA ARG A 106 24.73 -18.27 2.85
C ARG A 106 24.38 -16.81 2.55
N LYS A 107 25.39 -15.99 2.30
CA LYS A 107 25.21 -14.58 1.91
C LYS A 107 24.57 -14.52 0.53
N ILE A 108 23.66 -13.57 0.33
CA ILE A 108 23.09 -13.32 -1.00
C ILE A 108 24.19 -12.73 -1.88
N SER A 109 24.27 -13.22 -3.11
CA SER A 109 25.19 -12.66 -4.10
C SER A 109 24.88 -11.19 -4.31
N GLN A 110 25.90 -10.34 -4.15
CA GLN A 110 25.80 -8.93 -4.51
C GLN A 110 25.79 -8.83 -6.04
N GLY A 111 24.80 -8.15 -6.62
CA GLY A 111 24.73 -7.94 -8.06
C GLY A 111 23.31 -7.69 -8.55
N ASP A 112 23.21 -7.06 -9.70
CA ASP A 112 21.94 -6.79 -10.38
C ASP A 112 22.10 -7.10 -11.88
N ALA A 113 21.98 -8.37 -12.25
CA ALA A 113 22.13 -8.84 -13.63
C ALA A 113 21.06 -8.17 -14.53
N THR A 114 21.50 -7.24 -15.38
CA THR A 114 20.59 -6.40 -16.17
C THR A 114 19.85 -7.15 -17.26
N ASP A 115 20.40 -8.29 -17.70
CA ASP A 115 19.89 -9.23 -18.69
C ASP A 115 19.10 -10.40 -18.08
N TYR A 116 18.81 -10.35 -16.78
CA TYR A 116 18.01 -11.34 -16.08
C TYR A 116 16.66 -11.58 -16.77
N ASP A 117 16.36 -12.86 -17.02
CA ASP A 117 15.09 -13.30 -17.57
C ASP A 117 14.06 -13.47 -16.44
N TRP A 118 12.99 -12.67 -16.49
CA TRP A 118 12.00 -12.65 -15.43
C TRP A 118 11.14 -13.92 -15.43
N VAL A 119 10.89 -14.44 -14.22
CA VAL A 119 9.98 -15.56 -14.04
C VAL A 119 8.55 -15.10 -14.28
N HIS A 120 7.91 -15.69 -15.29
CA HIS A 120 6.52 -15.38 -15.62
C HIS A 120 5.58 -15.78 -14.46
N PRO A 121 4.61 -14.94 -14.06
CA PRO A 121 3.76 -15.24 -12.92
C PRO A 121 2.71 -16.32 -13.19
N LEU A 122 2.35 -16.57 -14.46
CA LEU A 122 1.19 -17.40 -14.83
C LEU A 122 1.48 -18.52 -15.84
N GLU A 123 2.63 -18.50 -16.52
CA GLU A 123 2.92 -19.36 -17.70
C GLU A 123 4.32 -19.94 -17.60
N GLY A 124 4.54 -21.10 -18.23
CA GLY A 124 5.79 -21.87 -18.11
C GLY A 124 5.81 -22.82 -16.92
N GLU A 125 6.80 -23.72 -16.88
CA GLU A 125 6.86 -24.83 -15.91
C GLU A 125 7.16 -24.39 -14.46
N GLN A 126 7.90 -23.29 -14.28
CA GLN A 126 8.34 -22.77 -12.98
C GLN A 126 7.70 -21.40 -12.67
N ASN A 127 6.42 -21.23 -12.98
CA ASN A 127 5.71 -19.97 -12.78
C ASN A 127 5.25 -19.77 -11.33
N CYS A 128 5.01 -18.52 -10.92
CA CYS A 128 4.63 -18.18 -9.55
C CYS A 128 3.29 -18.84 -9.13
N ALA A 129 2.29 -18.84 -10.03
CA ALA A 129 0.95 -19.36 -9.75
C ALA A 129 0.91 -20.89 -9.52
N SER A 130 1.90 -21.63 -10.02
CA SER A 130 2.04 -23.08 -9.81
C SER A 130 2.15 -23.48 -8.33
N CYS A 131 2.67 -22.56 -7.51
CA CYS A 131 2.77 -22.71 -6.06
C CYS A 131 1.85 -21.71 -5.34
N HIS A 132 1.78 -20.46 -5.80
CA HIS A 132 1.08 -19.36 -5.14
C HIS A 132 -0.25 -18.99 -5.81
N ALA A 133 -1.08 -19.98 -6.14
CA ALA A 133 -2.28 -19.79 -6.96
C ALA A 133 -3.23 -18.70 -6.45
N GLN A 134 -3.53 -18.68 -5.13
CA GLN A 134 -4.44 -17.68 -4.55
C GLN A 134 -3.85 -16.26 -4.62
N ILE A 135 -2.55 -16.10 -4.33
CA ILE A 135 -1.84 -14.81 -4.43
C ILE A 135 -1.83 -14.32 -5.88
N ALA A 136 -1.52 -15.20 -6.84
CA ALA A 136 -1.51 -14.85 -8.25
C ALA A 136 -2.89 -14.40 -8.72
N GLN A 137 -3.97 -15.04 -8.25
CA GLN A 137 -5.33 -14.65 -8.57
C GLN A 137 -5.71 -13.29 -7.96
N GLN A 138 -5.27 -12.99 -6.74
CA GLN A 138 -5.45 -11.69 -6.10
C GLN A 138 -4.71 -10.57 -6.87
N TRP A 139 -3.44 -10.80 -7.20
CA TRP A 139 -2.62 -9.85 -7.97
C TRP A 139 -3.20 -9.60 -9.36
N LYS A 140 -3.63 -10.65 -10.07
CA LYS A 140 -4.16 -10.55 -11.44
C LYS A 140 -5.37 -9.63 -11.54
N GLN A 141 -6.16 -9.51 -10.47
CA GLN A 141 -7.34 -8.62 -10.41
C GLN A 141 -7.00 -7.16 -10.06
N GLY A 142 -5.78 -6.89 -9.58
CA GLY A 142 -5.35 -5.57 -9.15
C GLY A 142 -4.72 -4.73 -10.25
N ALA A 143 -4.72 -3.41 -10.10
CA ALA A 143 -4.16 -2.48 -11.08
C ALA A 143 -2.65 -2.65 -11.35
N HIS A 144 -1.92 -3.32 -10.46
CA HIS A 144 -0.51 -3.66 -10.66
C HIS A 144 -0.30 -4.64 -11.84
N SER A 145 -1.20 -5.60 -12.05
CA SER A 145 -1.04 -6.63 -13.10
C SER A 145 -1.27 -6.11 -14.52
N PHE A 146 -1.81 -4.90 -14.66
CA PHE A 146 -2.07 -4.24 -15.93
C PHE A 146 -1.62 -2.77 -15.92
N SER A 147 -0.67 -2.41 -15.05
CA SER A 147 -0.21 -1.03 -14.92
C SER A 147 0.40 -0.49 -16.21
N SER A 148 1.02 -1.33 -17.04
CA SER A 148 1.59 -0.94 -18.33
C SER A 148 0.59 -0.97 -19.50
N THR A 149 -0.56 -1.63 -19.33
CA THR A 149 -1.54 -1.89 -20.39
C THR A 149 -2.91 -1.25 -20.14
N GLY A 150 -3.09 -0.59 -19.00
CA GLY A 150 -4.33 0.11 -18.66
C GLY A 150 -4.71 1.17 -19.69
N HIS A 151 -5.85 0.99 -20.36
CA HIS A 151 -6.20 1.81 -21.52
C HIS A 151 -6.32 3.31 -21.20
N ARG A 152 -6.84 3.71 -20.03
CA ARG A 152 -6.95 5.15 -19.68
C ARG A 152 -5.59 5.79 -19.46
N PHE A 153 -4.66 5.05 -18.88
CA PHE A 153 -3.27 5.48 -18.77
C PHE A 153 -2.67 5.64 -20.18
N LEU A 154 -2.78 4.63 -21.04
CA LEU A 154 -2.25 4.69 -22.41
C LEU A 154 -2.90 5.79 -23.25
N ASP A 155 -4.20 6.03 -23.08
CA ASP A 155 -4.94 7.09 -23.76
C ASP A 155 -4.51 8.51 -23.31
N MET A 156 -4.03 8.67 -22.06
CA MET A 156 -3.44 9.92 -21.56
C MET A 156 -1.97 10.07 -21.93
N TYR A 157 -1.27 8.94 -22.01
CA TYR A 157 0.14 8.87 -22.36
C TYR A 157 0.39 9.10 -23.85
N SER A 158 -0.40 8.46 -24.72
CA SER A 158 -0.18 8.41 -26.17
C SER A 158 -1.21 9.22 -26.97
N ASP A 159 -0.83 9.66 -28.17
CA ASP A 159 -1.70 10.42 -29.07
C ASP A 159 -2.73 9.56 -29.84
N ARG A 160 -3.18 8.45 -29.23
CA ARG A 160 -4.17 7.52 -29.83
C ARG A 160 -5.58 8.09 -29.88
N LYS A 161 -5.87 9.09 -29.05
CA LYS A 161 -7.19 9.73 -28.93
C LYS A 161 -7.06 11.23 -28.72
N LYS A 162 -8.06 11.99 -29.17
CA LYS A 162 -8.19 13.44 -28.93
C LYS A 162 -8.09 13.78 -27.44
N GLY A 163 -7.81 15.04 -27.12
CA GLY A 163 -7.63 15.52 -25.74
C GLY A 163 -6.17 15.49 -25.30
N TRP A 164 -5.94 15.49 -24.00
CA TRP A 164 -4.59 15.52 -23.42
C TRP A 164 -3.77 14.30 -23.84
N SER A 165 -2.50 14.53 -24.18
CA SER A 165 -1.57 13.48 -24.61
C SER A 165 -0.16 13.86 -24.23
N LEU A 166 0.42 13.15 -23.25
CA LEU A 166 1.78 13.43 -22.79
C LEU A 166 2.80 13.25 -23.92
N SER A 167 2.70 12.20 -24.73
CA SER A 167 3.69 11.94 -25.81
C SER A 167 3.68 13.00 -26.90
N ARG A 168 2.57 13.73 -27.07
CA ARG A 168 2.45 14.84 -28.02
C ARG A 168 2.90 16.15 -27.39
N ASP A 169 2.46 16.41 -26.16
CA ASP A 169 2.64 17.70 -25.50
C ASP A 169 4.04 17.83 -24.85
N LEU A 170 4.65 16.71 -24.43
CA LEU A 170 5.98 16.63 -23.81
C LEU A 170 6.69 15.30 -24.18
N PRO A 171 7.18 15.14 -25.42
CA PRO A 171 7.77 13.89 -25.91
C PRO A 171 8.96 13.37 -25.08
N GLU A 172 9.79 14.25 -24.55
CA GLU A 172 10.93 13.93 -23.68
C GLU A 172 10.51 13.34 -22.33
N GLY A 173 9.26 13.57 -21.91
CA GLY A 173 8.71 13.07 -20.65
C GLY A 173 8.28 11.60 -20.71
N LYS A 174 8.33 10.94 -21.87
CA LYS A 174 7.81 9.58 -22.05
C LYS A 174 8.51 8.52 -21.21
N THR A 175 9.83 8.67 -21.01
CA THR A 175 10.72 7.67 -20.43
C THR A 175 10.42 7.38 -18.96
N VAL A 176 9.91 8.37 -18.22
CA VAL A 176 9.69 8.24 -16.76
C VAL A 176 8.57 7.26 -16.41
N CYS A 177 7.60 7.07 -17.31
CA CYS A 177 6.39 6.30 -17.05
C CYS A 177 6.69 4.81 -16.79
N ALA A 178 7.63 4.25 -17.57
CA ALA A 178 7.99 2.83 -17.48
C ALA A 178 8.61 2.45 -16.14
N SER A 179 9.27 3.39 -15.45
CA SER A 179 9.89 3.16 -14.14
C SER A 179 8.90 2.61 -13.11
N CYS A 180 7.64 3.09 -13.14
CA CYS A 180 6.58 2.70 -12.20
C CYS A 180 5.58 1.72 -12.83
N HIS A 181 5.23 1.92 -14.11
CA HIS A 181 4.16 1.17 -14.76
C HIS A 181 4.61 -0.13 -15.41
N ALA A 182 5.88 -0.25 -15.80
CA ALA A 182 6.48 -1.45 -16.39
C ALA A 182 7.91 -1.67 -15.82
N PRO A 183 8.03 -1.84 -14.49
CA PRO A 183 9.31 -1.67 -13.82
C PRO A 183 10.31 -2.80 -14.13
N GLY A 184 9.85 -3.94 -14.66
CA GLY A 184 10.71 -5.03 -15.15
C GLY A 184 11.44 -4.73 -16.47
N VAL A 185 11.07 -3.66 -17.19
CA VAL A 185 11.75 -3.30 -18.44
C VAL A 185 13.21 -2.88 -18.17
N GLY A 186 14.15 -3.61 -18.78
CA GLY A 186 15.58 -3.35 -18.67
C GLY A 186 16.13 -2.38 -19.72
N ALA A 187 17.41 -2.02 -19.58
CA ALA A 187 18.14 -1.24 -20.57
C ALA A 187 18.09 -1.92 -21.95
N GLY A 188 17.80 -1.15 -23.01
CA GLY A 188 17.72 -1.65 -24.39
C GLY A 188 16.47 -2.48 -24.72
N GLN A 189 15.56 -2.71 -23.77
CA GLN A 189 14.30 -3.42 -24.04
C GLN A 189 13.20 -2.48 -24.56
N PRO A 190 12.34 -2.93 -25.49
CA PRO A 190 11.13 -2.20 -25.87
C PRO A 190 10.26 -1.90 -24.65
N GLY A 191 9.75 -0.67 -24.55
CA GLY A 191 9.03 -0.21 -23.36
C GLY A 191 9.79 0.80 -22.51
N LEU A 192 11.13 0.87 -22.60
CA LEU A 192 11.93 1.73 -21.73
C LEU A 192 11.77 3.20 -22.10
N GLU A 193 11.93 3.51 -23.38
CA GLU A 193 11.75 4.86 -23.92
C GLU A 193 10.29 5.17 -24.23
N ASP A 194 9.54 4.14 -24.63
CA ASP A 194 8.12 4.24 -24.92
C ASP A 194 7.36 3.06 -24.34
N ILE A 195 6.63 3.28 -23.23
CA ILE A 195 5.87 2.22 -22.56
C ILE A 195 4.79 1.59 -23.45
N SER A 196 4.37 2.26 -24.52
CA SER A 196 3.38 1.70 -25.44
C SER A 196 3.91 0.55 -26.30
N GLU A 197 5.24 0.40 -26.35
CA GLU A 197 5.96 -0.69 -27.03
C GLU A 197 6.30 -1.86 -26.10
N VAL A 198 5.85 -1.81 -24.84
CA VAL A 198 6.14 -2.86 -23.87
C VAL A 198 5.68 -4.23 -24.38
N SER A 199 6.52 -5.25 -24.21
CA SER A 199 6.31 -6.59 -24.73
C SER A 199 6.64 -7.67 -23.69
N GLY A 200 6.31 -8.93 -24.02
CA GLY A 200 6.54 -10.08 -23.15
C GLY A 200 5.91 -9.92 -21.76
N ILE A 201 6.62 -10.40 -20.74
CA ILE A 201 6.20 -10.35 -19.33
C ILE A 201 5.94 -8.93 -18.83
N ASN A 202 6.62 -7.91 -19.38
CA ASN A 202 6.47 -6.52 -18.93
C ASN A 202 5.09 -5.92 -19.26
N LYS A 203 4.28 -6.57 -20.13
CA LYS A 203 2.85 -6.25 -20.32
C LYS A 203 2.00 -6.50 -19.07
N LEU A 204 2.50 -7.33 -18.15
CA LEU A 204 1.89 -7.61 -16.85
C LEU A 204 2.20 -6.54 -15.79
N GLY A 205 2.84 -5.43 -16.20
CA GLY A 205 3.09 -4.29 -15.33
C GLY A 205 4.01 -4.63 -14.16
N VAL A 206 3.56 -4.31 -12.95
CA VAL A 206 4.27 -4.62 -11.70
C VAL A 206 4.01 -6.09 -11.33
N HIS A 207 4.80 -7.01 -11.89
CA HIS A 207 4.64 -8.46 -11.72
C HIS A 207 5.36 -9.02 -10.48
N CYS A 208 5.04 -10.27 -10.13
CA CYS A 208 5.52 -10.95 -8.93
C CYS A 208 7.06 -10.95 -8.83
N ASP A 209 7.73 -11.38 -9.90
CA ASP A 209 9.18 -11.55 -9.88
C ASP A 209 9.91 -10.22 -9.67
N PHE A 210 9.47 -9.14 -10.32
CA PHE A 210 9.98 -7.78 -10.07
C PHE A 210 9.81 -7.39 -8.59
N CYS A 211 8.58 -7.49 -8.06
CA CYS A 211 8.29 -7.16 -6.67
C CYS A 211 9.11 -8.00 -5.69
N HIS A 212 9.46 -9.24 -6.02
CA HIS A 212 10.21 -10.15 -5.17
C HIS A 212 11.72 -10.20 -5.49
N LYS A 213 12.25 -9.32 -6.35
CA LYS A 213 13.71 -9.08 -6.49
C LYS A 213 14.21 -7.81 -5.81
N VAL A 214 13.36 -7.14 -5.02
CA VAL A 214 13.75 -5.89 -4.35
C VAL A 214 14.45 -6.21 -3.04
N GLU A 215 15.75 -5.94 -2.97
CA GLU A 215 16.52 -6.05 -1.74
C GLU A 215 16.28 -4.84 -0.82
N GLY A 216 16.09 -3.64 -1.39
CA GLY A 216 15.81 -2.43 -0.60
C GLY A 216 15.47 -1.19 -1.41
N VAL A 217 15.44 -0.03 -0.74
CA VAL A 217 15.04 1.27 -1.31
C VAL A 217 16.13 2.31 -1.06
N LYS A 218 16.44 3.14 -2.07
CA LYS A 218 17.36 4.28 -1.99
C LYS A 218 16.71 5.48 -1.29
N LYS A 219 16.72 5.48 0.05
CA LYS A 219 15.94 6.44 0.88
C LYS A 219 16.15 7.92 0.54
N GLY A 220 17.39 8.32 0.21
CA GLY A 220 17.75 9.73 -0.02
C GLY A 220 17.15 10.35 -1.29
N GLU A 221 16.59 9.53 -2.18
CA GLU A 221 16.09 9.94 -3.49
C GLU A 221 14.55 9.89 -3.58
N VAL A 222 13.85 9.55 -2.48
CA VAL A 222 12.38 9.43 -2.46
C VAL A 222 11.74 10.75 -2.90
N GLY A 223 10.87 10.67 -3.91
CA GLY A 223 10.19 11.82 -4.51
C GLY A 223 10.94 12.49 -5.67
N PHE A 224 12.23 12.19 -5.86
CA PHE A 224 13.07 12.69 -6.96
C PHE A 224 13.42 11.60 -7.98
N ALA A 225 13.63 10.36 -7.54
CA ALA A 225 13.67 9.18 -8.40
C ALA A 225 12.39 8.36 -8.23
N HIS A 226 12.07 7.53 -9.22
CA HIS A 226 10.76 6.87 -9.32
C HIS A 226 10.88 5.38 -9.66
N GLY A 227 9.93 4.62 -9.14
CA GLY A 227 9.73 3.20 -9.40
C GLY A 227 11.02 2.41 -9.28
N ARG A 228 11.38 1.66 -10.34
CA ARG A 228 12.57 0.81 -10.35
C ARG A 228 13.84 1.57 -9.99
N ASP A 229 13.96 2.85 -10.35
CA ASP A 229 15.20 3.60 -10.19
C ASP A 229 15.49 3.96 -8.73
N LEU A 230 14.45 3.97 -7.89
CA LEU A 230 14.56 4.12 -6.45
C LEU A 230 14.80 2.78 -5.72
N LEU A 231 14.64 1.66 -6.42
CA LEU A 231 14.76 0.33 -5.84
C LEU A 231 16.17 -0.22 -6.03
N ARG A 232 16.64 -1.00 -5.06
CA ARG A 232 17.83 -1.84 -5.20
C ARG A 232 17.35 -3.23 -5.55
N LEU A 233 17.46 -3.57 -6.83
CA LEU A 233 17.19 -4.91 -7.32
C LEU A 233 18.39 -5.81 -7.07
N SER A 234 18.13 -7.08 -6.80
CA SER A 234 19.14 -8.12 -6.68
C SER A 234 18.76 -9.26 -7.62
N ARG A 235 19.06 -9.08 -8.92
CA ARG A 235 18.84 -10.08 -9.96
C ARG A 235 20.09 -10.97 -10.11
N PRO A 236 19.98 -12.29 -9.91
CA PRO A 236 21.12 -13.19 -9.98
C PRO A 236 21.49 -13.58 -11.42
N GLU A 237 22.78 -13.74 -11.72
CA GLU A 237 23.24 -14.33 -12.99
C GLU A 237 22.92 -15.83 -13.09
N LYS A 238 22.95 -16.53 -11.95
CA LYS A 238 22.66 -17.97 -11.83
C LYS A 238 21.81 -18.25 -10.60
N GLY A 239 20.83 -19.14 -10.76
CA GLY A 239 19.91 -19.51 -9.69
C GLY A 239 18.83 -18.44 -9.47
N GLN A 240 18.29 -18.39 -8.25
CA GLN A 240 17.18 -17.50 -7.90
C GLN A 240 17.38 -16.91 -6.50
N VAL A 241 16.77 -15.74 -6.28
CA VAL A 241 16.59 -15.13 -4.96
C VAL A 241 15.23 -14.46 -4.88
N PHE A 242 14.44 -14.69 -3.85
CA PHE A 242 13.14 -14.05 -3.65
C PHE A 242 13.11 -13.38 -2.28
N PHE A 243 12.79 -12.09 -2.25
CA PHE A 243 12.71 -11.33 -1.00
C PHE A 243 11.27 -11.25 -0.50
N GLY A 244 11.08 -11.32 0.82
CA GLY A 244 9.77 -11.16 1.43
C GLY A 244 9.84 -10.93 2.93
N PRO A 245 8.68 -10.69 3.58
CA PRO A 245 8.62 -10.38 5.01
C PRO A 245 8.64 -11.63 5.91
N MET A 246 8.52 -12.84 5.33
CA MET A 246 8.49 -14.10 6.08
C MET A 246 9.89 -14.53 6.47
N LYS A 247 10.06 -14.95 7.74
CA LYS A 247 11.35 -15.38 8.30
C LYS A 247 11.60 -16.89 8.13
N ASP A 248 10.60 -17.60 7.64
CA ASP A 248 10.50 -19.05 7.58
C ASP A 248 9.87 -19.52 6.27
N ALA A 249 10.14 -18.77 5.19
CA ALA A 249 9.78 -19.22 3.85
C ALA A 249 10.68 -20.39 3.45
N THR A 250 10.07 -21.48 2.99
CA THR A 250 10.66 -22.83 3.02
C THR A 250 11.57 -23.20 1.86
N ARG A 251 11.61 -22.42 0.78
CA ARG A 251 12.57 -22.65 -0.32
C ARG A 251 13.91 -21.96 -0.02
N ASP A 252 14.99 -22.61 -0.44
CA ASP A 252 16.38 -22.17 -0.20
C ASP A 252 16.81 -20.93 -1.02
N ASP A 253 15.97 -20.51 -1.96
CA ASP A 253 16.11 -19.27 -2.73
C ASP A 253 15.38 -18.09 -2.08
N ASN A 254 14.78 -18.24 -0.89
CA ASN A 254 14.14 -17.11 -0.20
C ASN A 254 15.12 -16.34 0.69
N SER A 255 14.86 -15.04 0.82
CA SER A 255 15.52 -14.12 1.73
C SER A 255 14.50 -13.28 2.49
N PHE A 256 14.75 -13.10 3.78
CA PHE A 256 13.99 -12.18 4.60
C PHE A 256 14.43 -10.74 4.34
N SER A 257 13.49 -9.85 4.06
CA SER A 257 13.74 -8.42 4.00
C SER A 257 12.66 -7.61 4.74
N PRO A 258 13.05 -6.77 5.70
CA PRO A 258 12.10 -5.96 6.48
C PRO A 258 11.47 -4.83 5.65
N ILE A 259 12.01 -4.49 4.49
CA ILE A 259 11.46 -3.42 3.62
C ILE A 259 10.03 -3.73 3.17
N TYR A 260 9.69 -5.01 3.00
CA TYR A 260 8.34 -5.49 2.65
C TYR A 260 7.29 -5.19 3.71
N GLN A 261 7.70 -4.77 4.91
CA GLN A 261 6.82 -4.35 6.00
C GLN A 261 6.86 -2.83 6.23
N GLN A 262 7.49 -2.04 5.37
CA GLN A 262 7.62 -0.59 5.52
C GLN A 262 6.93 0.12 4.36
N SER A 263 6.20 1.21 4.65
CA SER A 263 5.59 2.08 3.64
C SER A 263 6.60 2.67 2.65
N LEU A 264 7.86 2.77 3.07
CA LEU A 264 8.99 3.18 2.23
C LEU A 264 9.11 2.32 0.96
N TYR A 265 8.74 1.04 1.02
CA TYR A 265 8.73 0.19 -0.18
C TYR A 265 7.75 0.71 -1.22
N CYS A 266 6.55 1.07 -0.80
CA CYS A 266 5.50 1.62 -1.67
C CYS A 266 5.85 3.03 -2.17
N ALA A 267 6.64 3.78 -1.40
CA ALA A 267 7.04 5.14 -1.73
C ALA A 267 7.82 5.25 -3.04
N SER A 268 8.46 4.17 -3.50
CA SER A 268 9.16 4.17 -4.80
C SER A 268 8.26 4.54 -5.96
N CYS A 269 7.02 4.07 -5.99
CA CYS A 269 6.05 4.40 -7.04
C CYS A 269 4.98 5.41 -6.58
N HIS A 270 4.69 5.48 -5.27
CA HIS A 270 3.58 6.27 -4.72
C HIS A 270 4.00 7.64 -4.16
N GLU A 271 5.21 8.08 -4.46
CA GLU A 271 5.74 9.42 -4.18
C GLU A 271 6.56 9.89 -5.38
N GLY A 272 6.25 11.05 -5.95
CA GLY A 272 6.98 11.51 -7.13
C GLY A 272 6.64 12.92 -7.58
N THR A 273 7.69 13.69 -7.81
CA THR A 273 7.65 14.96 -8.55
C THR A 273 8.00 14.70 -10.02
N LEU A 274 7.01 14.85 -10.91
CA LEU A 274 7.19 14.69 -12.35
C LEU A 274 7.07 16.06 -13.01
N PHE A 275 8.04 16.42 -13.84
CA PHE A 275 8.05 17.66 -14.62
C PHE A 275 7.85 18.92 -13.75
N GLY A 276 8.49 18.94 -12.56
CA GLY A 276 8.38 20.03 -11.59
C GLY A 276 7.10 20.02 -10.74
N MET A 277 6.18 19.08 -10.98
CA MET A 277 4.91 18.98 -10.27
C MET A 277 4.91 17.79 -9.31
N HIS A 278 4.48 17.99 -8.06
CA HIS A 278 4.38 16.92 -7.07
C HIS A 278 3.16 16.01 -7.34
N VAL A 279 3.18 15.24 -8.42
CA VAL A 279 2.03 14.50 -8.97
C VAL A 279 1.53 13.42 -8.02
N TYR A 280 2.45 12.65 -7.44
CA TYR A 280 2.12 11.59 -6.48
C TYR A 280 2.64 12.00 -5.10
N SER A 281 1.72 12.20 -4.17
CA SER A 281 2.03 12.68 -2.82
C SER A 281 1.54 11.73 -1.72
N THR A 282 1.21 10.47 -2.05
CA THR A 282 0.58 9.55 -1.10
C THR A 282 1.49 9.22 0.07
N TYR A 283 2.80 9.05 -0.15
CA TYR A 283 3.73 8.73 0.94
C TYR A 283 3.93 9.92 1.88
N SER A 284 4.13 11.13 1.34
CA SER A 284 4.30 12.35 2.13
C SER A 284 3.02 12.76 2.87
N GLU A 285 1.83 12.49 2.30
CA GLU A 285 0.56 12.57 3.01
C GLU A 285 0.50 11.56 4.17
N TRP A 286 0.96 10.32 3.94
CA TRP A 286 0.98 9.30 4.97
C TRP A 286 1.91 9.63 6.13
N GLN A 287 3.12 10.11 5.85
CA GLN A 287 4.08 10.50 6.88
C GLN A 287 3.50 11.53 7.87
N LYS A 288 2.60 12.39 7.41
CA LYS A 288 1.94 13.43 8.22
C LYS A 288 0.65 12.95 8.91
N SER A 289 0.21 11.72 8.64
CA SER A 289 -1.07 11.20 9.11
C SER A 289 -1.00 10.60 10.52
N PRO A 290 -2.15 10.50 11.23
CA PRO A 290 -2.24 9.73 12.48
C PRO A 290 -1.88 8.25 12.32
N ALA A 291 -2.02 7.67 11.13
CA ALA A 291 -1.65 6.28 10.87
C ALA A 291 -0.13 6.08 10.97
N ALA A 292 0.66 6.96 10.34
CA ALA A 292 2.12 6.92 10.47
C ALA A 292 2.59 7.16 11.90
N ALA A 293 1.97 8.12 12.61
CA ALA A 293 2.27 8.37 14.02
C ALA A 293 2.04 7.14 14.92
N LYS A 294 1.07 6.28 14.55
CA LYS A 294 0.79 4.99 15.21
C LYS A 294 1.65 3.83 14.68
N GLY A 295 2.57 4.09 13.75
CA GLY A 295 3.41 3.08 13.10
C GLY A 295 2.68 2.18 12.09
N LEU A 296 1.43 2.49 11.71
CA LEU A 296 0.67 1.72 10.74
C LEU A 296 1.20 1.98 9.33
N GLN A 297 1.71 0.93 8.70
CA GLN A 297 2.31 0.96 7.36
C GLN A 297 1.25 0.72 6.28
N CYS A 298 1.55 1.09 5.02
CA CYS A 298 0.65 0.91 3.88
C CYS A 298 0.10 -0.54 3.80
N GLN A 299 0.97 -1.51 4.02
CA GLN A 299 0.68 -2.94 3.99
C GLN A 299 -0.39 -3.36 5.02
N ALA A 300 -0.52 -2.65 6.15
CA ALA A 300 -1.49 -2.98 7.19
C ALA A 300 -2.95 -2.79 6.71
N CYS A 301 -3.18 -1.88 5.76
CA CYS A 301 -4.49 -1.66 5.15
C CYS A 301 -4.60 -2.28 3.75
N HIS A 302 -3.58 -2.09 2.91
CA HIS A 302 -3.63 -2.49 1.50
C HIS A 302 -3.18 -3.94 1.26
N MET A 303 -2.35 -4.52 2.13
CA MET A 303 -2.01 -5.95 2.08
C MET A 303 -2.59 -6.71 3.27
N LYS A 304 -3.68 -6.17 3.83
CA LYS A 304 -4.36 -6.75 4.98
C LYS A 304 -4.78 -8.19 4.65
N PRO A 305 -4.51 -9.15 5.54
CA PRO A 305 -5.01 -10.51 5.39
C PRO A 305 -6.53 -10.53 5.16
N ASP A 306 -6.98 -11.33 4.19
CA ASP A 306 -8.40 -11.50 3.89
C ASP A 306 -9.07 -12.62 4.71
N GLY A 307 -8.28 -13.34 5.51
CA GLY A 307 -8.77 -14.42 6.38
C GLY A 307 -9.04 -15.75 5.67
N THR A 308 -8.78 -15.86 4.36
CA THR A 308 -9.12 -17.04 3.57
C THR A 308 -7.93 -17.92 3.23
N MET A 309 -6.73 -17.34 3.10
CA MET A 309 -5.50 -18.06 2.77
C MET A 309 -4.90 -18.70 4.02
N GLN A 310 -4.80 -20.02 4.09
CA GLN A 310 -4.17 -20.74 5.21
C GLN A 310 -2.71 -21.15 4.93
N ASN A 311 -2.33 -21.24 3.65
CA ASN A 311 -1.04 -21.70 3.22
C ASN A 311 -0.71 -21.05 1.87
N ILE A 312 0.45 -20.38 1.79
CA ILE A 312 0.83 -19.64 0.58
C ILE A 312 1.24 -20.57 -0.58
N ALA A 313 1.65 -21.80 -0.29
CA ALA A 313 2.11 -22.78 -1.28
C ALA A 313 1.68 -24.23 -0.93
N PRO A 314 0.36 -24.52 -0.92
CA PRO A 314 -0.16 -25.83 -0.51
C PRO A 314 0.42 -26.97 -1.37
N GLY A 315 0.96 -28.01 -0.74
CA GLY A 315 1.57 -29.16 -1.43
C GLY A 315 2.87 -28.84 -2.18
N LYS A 316 3.39 -27.61 -2.06
CA LYS A 316 4.60 -27.12 -2.73
C LYS A 316 5.62 -26.55 -1.72
N GLY A 317 5.59 -27.05 -0.49
CA GLY A 317 6.49 -26.67 0.59
C GLY A 317 5.97 -25.57 1.52
N GLY A 318 4.83 -24.93 1.24
CA GLY A 318 4.25 -23.97 2.17
C GLY A 318 3.67 -24.62 3.43
N SER A 319 3.68 -23.89 4.55
CA SER A 319 3.17 -24.36 5.85
C SER A 319 1.80 -23.76 6.15
N ASN A 320 0.94 -24.54 6.83
CA ASN A 320 -0.37 -24.05 7.31
C ASN A 320 -0.18 -23.06 8.48
N ARG A 321 -0.91 -21.95 8.43
CA ARG A 321 -0.84 -20.83 9.39
C ARG A 321 -2.23 -20.28 9.67
N ASN A 322 -2.31 -19.42 10.68
CA ASN A 322 -3.51 -18.61 10.87
C ASN A 322 -3.69 -17.70 9.64
N PRO A 323 -4.86 -17.70 8.98
CA PRO A 323 -5.11 -16.84 7.83
C PRO A 323 -4.89 -15.35 8.06
N MET A 324 -5.04 -14.89 9.30
CA MET A 324 -4.81 -13.51 9.69
C MET A 324 -3.32 -13.13 9.76
N GLU A 325 -2.40 -14.06 9.47
CA GLU A 325 -0.96 -13.80 9.38
C GLU A 325 -0.45 -13.73 7.93
N LEU A 326 -1.29 -14.04 6.94
CA LEU A 326 -0.90 -14.11 5.54
C LEU A 326 -1.42 -12.90 4.75
N ALA A 327 -0.48 -12.12 4.20
CA ALA A 327 -0.80 -10.90 3.47
C ALA A 327 -1.59 -11.19 2.19
N SER A 328 -2.67 -10.43 1.97
CA SER A 328 -3.40 -10.45 0.70
C SER A 328 -2.68 -9.58 -0.33
N HIS A 329 -2.69 -10.03 -1.59
CA HIS A 329 -2.27 -9.21 -2.73
C HIS A 329 -3.44 -8.50 -3.41
N GLN A 330 -4.64 -8.57 -2.82
CA GLN A 330 -5.79 -7.77 -3.25
C GLN A 330 -5.67 -6.37 -2.64
N LEU A 331 -4.94 -5.48 -3.34
CA LEU A 331 -4.53 -4.18 -2.79
C LEU A 331 -5.66 -3.18 -2.53
N MET A 332 -6.87 -3.50 -3.01
CA MET A 332 -8.09 -2.77 -2.72
C MET A 332 -9.15 -3.76 -2.20
N PRO A 333 -9.09 -4.18 -0.91
CA PRO A 333 -10.01 -5.16 -0.36
C PRO A 333 -11.47 -4.69 -0.48
N GLY A 334 -12.34 -5.54 -1.05
CA GLY A 334 -13.74 -5.18 -1.33
C GLY A 334 -13.93 -4.19 -2.50
N GLY A 335 -12.85 -3.78 -3.17
CA GLY A 335 -12.87 -2.87 -4.30
C GLY A 335 -12.95 -1.38 -3.91
N LEU A 336 -12.72 -0.52 -4.90
CA LEU A 336 -12.63 0.94 -4.72
C LEU A 336 -13.87 1.54 -4.04
N LYS A 337 -15.08 1.15 -4.47
CA LYS A 337 -16.34 1.67 -3.90
C LYS A 337 -16.46 1.38 -2.40
N GLN A 338 -16.23 0.14 -1.99
CA GLN A 338 -16.33 -0.24 -0.59
C GLN A 338 -15.28 0.47 0.27
N MET A 339 -14.06 0.62 -0.24
CA MET A 339 -13.02 1.37 0.47
C MET A 339 -13.37 2.85 0.62
N LEU A 340 -13.91 3.49 -0.43
CA LEU A 340 -14.39 4.87 -0.34
C LEU A 340 -15.52 5.00 0.69
N GLN A 341 -16.50 4.11 0.65
CA GLN A 341 -17.60 4.07 1.62
C GLN A 341 -17.12 3.91 3.07
N ASN A 342 -16.15 3.04 3.31
CA ASN A 342 -15.59 2.80 4.64
C ASN A 342 -14.66 3.92 5.12
N SER A 343 -14.29 4.86 4.24
CA SER A 343 -13.34 5.94 4.55
C SER A 343 -14.00 7.30 4.78
N ILE A 344 -15.31 7.43 4.56
CA ILE A 344 -16.02 8.70 4.72
C ILE A 344 -17.13 8.55 5.75
N LEU A 345 -17.02 9.26 6.86
CA LEU A 345 -18.17 9.56 7.71
C LEU A 345 -18.83 10.84 7.22
N HIS A 346 -20.16 10.84 7.21
CA HIS A 346 -20.95 11.97 6.78
C HIS A 346 -22.15 12.16 7.71
N GLU A 347 -22.47 13.43 7.99
CA GLU A 347 -23.65 13.83 8.75
C GLU A 347 -24.33 14.99 8.03
N GLU A 348 -25.65 14.91 7.90
CA GLU A 348 -26.48 15.93 7.27
C GLU A 348 -27.55 16.39 8.24
N GLU A 349 -27.72 17.70 8.30
CA GLU A 349 -28.73 18.37 9.11
C GLU A 349 -29.48 19.35 8.22
N VAL A 350 -30.82 19.32 8.29
CA VAL A 350 -31.69 20.27 7.59
C VAL A 350 -32.52 21.01 8.61
N ILE A 351 -32.43 22.33 8.59
CA ILE A 351 -33.11 23.22 9.52
C ILE A 351 -34.03 24.12 8.71
N GLN A 352 -35.34 23.94 8.90
CA GLN A 352 -36.35 24.80 8.31
C GLN A 352 -36.43 26.11 9.09
N GLY A 353 -35.96 27.19 8.46
CA GLY A 353 -36.03 28.55 8.99
C GLY A 353 -37.34 29.26 8.62
N ALA A 354 -37.51 30.46 9.18
CA ALA A 354 -38.65 31.31 8.86
C ALA A 354 -38.57 31.92 7.44
N ALA A 355 -37.37 32.08 6.88
CA ALA A 355 -37.17 32.67 5.56
C ALA A 355 -36.47 31.74 4.56
N ASP A 356 -35.80 30.69 5.04
CA ASP A 356 -34.97 29.80 4.24
C ASP A 356 -35.03 28.36 4.78
N CYS A 357 -34.46 27.43 4.00
CA CYS A 357 -34.14 26.07 4.42
C CYS A 357 -32.62 25.94 4.46
N MET A 358 -32.05 25.78 5.65
CA MET A 358 -30.61 25.62 5.83
C MET A 358 -30.23 24.14 5.79
N VAL A 359 -29.22 23.80 4.98
CA VAL A 359 -28.67 22.45 4.87
C VAL A 359 -27.21 22.49 5.30
N LYS A 360 -26.87 21.72 6.33
CA LYS A 360 -25.50 21.55 6.80
C LYS A 360 -25.04 20.12 6.50
N VAL A 361 -23.86 19.99 5.90
CA VAL A 361 -23.21 18.70 5.64
C VAL A 361 -21.85 18.71 6.31
N GLN A 362 -21.56 17.70 7.12
CA GLN A 362 -20.24 17.45 7.68
C GLN A 362 -19.66 16.18 7.05
N LEU A 363 -18.39 16.23 6.63
CA LEU A 363 -17.63 15.07 6.18
C LEU A 363 -16.37 14.91 7.02
N LYS A 364 -15.98 13.66 7.28
CA LYS A 364 -14.70 13.30 7.92
C LYS A 364 -14.11 12.08 7.23
N ALA A 365 -12.85 12.18 6.80
CA ALA A 365 -12.12 11.01 6.33
C ALA A 365 -11.64 10.18 7.55
N VAL A 366 -12.01 8.91 7.59
CA VAL A 366 -11.68 7.97 8.68
C VAL A 366 -11.06 6.70 8.12
N ASN A 367 -10.37 5.93 8.97
CA ASN A 367 -9.76 4.66 8.56
C ASN A 367 -8.79 4.78 7.38
N VAL A 368 -8.18 5.97 7.20
CA VAL A 368 -7.24 6.27 6.13
C VAL A 368 -5.91 6.75 6.69
N GLY A 369 -4.84 6.43 5.96
CA GLY A 369 -3.49 6.87 6.26
C GLY A 369 -2.99 7.96 5.32
N HIS A 370 -3.83 8.61 4.52
CA HIS A 370 -3.46 9.64 3.54
C HIS A 370 -4.72 10.45 3.20
N LYS A 371 -4.59 11.52 2.39
CA LYS A 371 -5.76 12.32 2.01
C LYS A 371 -6.76 11.52 1.18
N VAL A 372 -8.01 11.99 1.12
CA VAL A 372 -9.05 11.37 0.29
C VAL A 372 -9.60 12.39 -0.73
N PRO A 373 -9.48 12.10 -2.04
CA PRO A 373 -8.76 10.99 -2.65
C PRO A 373 -7.23 11.23 -2.76
N THR A 374 -6.39 10.20 -2.60
CA THR A 374 -4.93 10.28 -2.84
C THR A 374 -4.53 9.75 -4.22
N GLY A 375 -3.25 9.90 -4.56
CA GLY A 375 -2.61 9.32 -5.74
C GLY A 375 -2.54 10.31 -6.89
N TYR A 376 -2.93 9.86 -8.09
CA TYR A 376 -2.89 10.67 -9.30
C TYR A 376 -3.69 11.98 -9.14
N ILE A 377 -3.10 13.09 -9.57
CA ILE A 377 -3.57 14.45 -9.26
C ILE A 377 -4.97 14.79 -9.80
N ASP A 378 -5.42 14.15 -10.87
CA ASP A 378 -6.75 14.40 -11.45
C ASP A 378 -7.90 13.75 -10.66
N ARG A 379 -7.59 12.87 -9.70
CA ARG A 379 -8.61 12.24 -8.86
C ARG A 379 -9.24 13.28 -7.95
N HIS A 380 -10.56 13.27 -7.89
CA HIS A 380 -11.31 14.19 -7.04
C HIS A 380 -12.62 13.57 -6.54
N MET A 381 -13.21 14.17 -5.52
CA MET A 381 -14.59 13.91 -5.12
C MET A 381 -15.44 15.17 -5.23
N ILE A 382 -16.73 15.00 -5.49
CA ILE A 382 -17.70 16.06 -5.67
C ILE A 382 -18.81 15.82 -4.65
N LEU A 383 -18.92 16.69 -3.65
CA LEU A 383 -20.10 16.78 -2.81
C LEU A 383 -21.14 17.62 -3.55
N GLN A 384 -22.33 17.08 -3.72
CA GLN A 384 -23.45 17.75 -4.35
C GLN A 384 -24.63 17.82 -3.37
N VAL A 385 -25.30 18.97 -3.32
CA VAL A 385 -26.52 19.18 -2.56
C VAL A 385 -27.61 19.64 -3.52
N ARG A 386 -28.66 18.83 -3.68
CA ARG A 386 -29.79 19.11 -4.57
C ARG A 386 -31.05 19.32 -3.76
N ALA A 387 -31.49 20.56 -3.63
CA ALA A 387 -32.78 20.92 -3.05
C ALA A 387 -33.87 20.85 -4.13
N LYS A 388 -35.07 20.40 -3.77
CA LYS A 388 -36.21 20.34 -4.69
C LYS A 388 -37.50 20.88 -4.06
N PHE A 389 -38.34 21.46 -4.91
CA PHE A 389 -39.72 21.85 -4.63
C PHE A 389 -40.60 21.44 -5.81
N GLN A 390 -41.68 20.71 -5.57
CA GLN A 390 -42.59 20.22 -6.61
C GLN A 390 -41.89 19.44 -7.75
N GLY A 391 -40.78 18.76 -7.42
CA GLY A 391 -39.96 18.01 -8.37
C GLY A 391 -38.87 18.82 -9.08
N GLU A 392 -38.92 20.15 -9.04
CA GLU A 392 -37.94 21.04 -9.67
C GLU A 392 -36.74 21.30 -8.75
N GLU A 393 -35.53 21.35 -9.31
CA GLU A 393 -34.31 21.64 -8.56
C GLU A 393 -34.17 23.14 -8.25
N LEU A 394 -33.94 23.46 -6.99
CA LEU A 394 -33.71 24.82 -6.51
C LEU A 394 -32.22 25.16 -6.46
N LYS A 395 -31.88 26.41 -6.78
CA LYS A 395 -30.53 26.95 -6.59
C LYS A 395 -30.35 27.44 -5.15
N PRO A 396 -29.13 27.35 -4.58
CA PRO A 396 -28.86 27.93 -3.26
C PRO A 396 -28.97 29.45 -3.31
N ILE A 397 -29.53 30.03 -2.26
CA ILE A 397 -29.49 31.47 -1.94
C ILE A 397 -28.09 31.84 -1.43
N GLU A 398 -27.50 30.97 -0.60
CA GLU A 398 -26.18 31.13 -0.01
C GLU A 398 -25.45 29.78 0.04
N GLY A 399 -24.12 29.81 -0.06
CA GLY A 399 -23.24 28.64 0.04
C GLY A 399 -22.37 28.44 -1.20
N LEU A 400 -21.45 27.46 -1.13
CA LEU A 400 -20.51 27.19 -2.21
C LEU A 400 -21.20 26.51 -3.40
N THR A 401 -20.81 26.90 -4.61
CA THR A 401 -21.31 26.28 -5.84
C THR A 401 -20.17 25.67 -6.66
N LEU A 402 -20.49 24.62 -7.40
CA LEU A 402 -19.55 23.97 -8.30
C LEU A 402 -19.25 24.84 -9.52
N GLY A 403 -17.96 24.97 -9.83
CA GLY A 403 -17.46 25.72 -10.99
C GLY A 403 -17.64 24.96 -12.30
N HIS A 404 -17.65 25.70 -13.41
CA HIS A 404 -17.96 25.15 -14.73
C HIS A 404 -16.94 24.12 -15.27
N TRP A 405 -15.70 24.22 -14.82
CA TRP A 405 -14.60 23.33 -15.22
C TRP A 405 -14.61 21.99 -14.49
N VAL A 406 -15.39 21.83 -13.42
CA VAL A 406 -15.59 20.54 -12.74
C VAL A 406 -16.45 19.62 -13.61
N ASP A 407 -17.63 20.13 -13.98
CA ASP A 407 -18.61 19.46 -14.83
C ASP A 407 -19.61 20.50 -15.33
N LYS A 408 -19.76 20.65 -16.64
CA LYS A 408 -20.70 21.61 -17.25
C LYS A 408 -22.15 21.34 -16.86
N ALA A 409 -22.49 20.10 -16.49
CA ALA A 409 -23.84 19.79 -16.02
C ALA A 409 -24.10 20.21 -14.56
N LEU A 410 -23.06 20.55 -13.80
CA LEU A 410 -23.14 20.86 -12.37
C LEU A 410 -22.93 22.35 -12.05
N VAL A 411 -22.77 23.20 -13.06
CA VAL A 411 -22.44 24.62 -12.85
C VAL A 411 -23.50 25.31 -12.00
N GLY A 412 -23.06 26.00 -10.95
CA GLY A 412 -23.94 26.75 -10.06
C GLY A 412 -24.80 25.85 -9.16
N ASN A 413 -24.65 24.52 -9.21
CA ASN A 413 -25.25 23.64 -8.22
C ASN A 413 -24.50 23.77 -6.90
N ALA A 414 -25.24 23.68 -5.79
CA ALA A 414 -24.65 23.66 -4.45
C ALA A 414 -23.73 22.44 -4.32
N GLY A 415 -22.49 22.68 -3.89
CA GLY A 415 -21.51 21.61 -3.77
C GLY A 415 -20.09 22.07 -3.52
N VAL A 416 -19.22 21.09 -3.30
CA VAL A 416 -17.80 21.27 -2.98
C VAL A 416 -16.97 20.25 -3.73
N LEU A 417 -15.85 20.69 -4.30
CA LEU A 417 -14.84 19.81 -4.88
C LEU A 417 -13.77 19.49 -3.84
N PHE A 418 -13.44 18.20 -3.70
CA PHE A 418 -12.30 17.68 -2.94
C PHE A 418 -11.27 17.13 -3.91
N GLY A 419 -10.29 17.93 -4.26
CA GLY A 419 -9.29 17.57 -5.26
C GLY A 419 -8.07 18.47 -5.20
N ARG A 420 -7.18 18.26 -6.15
CA ARG A 420 -5.98 19.08 -6.30
C ARG A 420 -5.86 19.57 -7.75
N PRO A 421 -6.86 20.30 -8.27
CA PRO A 421 -6.90 20.75 -9.65
C PRO A 421 -5.67 21.60 -9.98
N LEU A 422 -5.11 21.36 -11.16
CA LEU A 422 -4.14 22.24 -11.78
C LEU A 422 -4.90 23.16 -12.72
N LEU A 423 -5.06 24.41 -12.31
CA LEU A 423 -5.73 25.40 -13.14
C LEU A 423 -4.78 25.96 -14.19
N ASN A 424 -5.31 26.25 -15.37
CA ASN A 424 -4.61 27.01 -16.40
C ASN A 424 -4.37 28.46 -15.96
N ALA A 425 -3.55 29.19 -16.72
CA ALA A 425 -3.12 30.55 -16.35
C ALA A 425 -4.27 31.56 -16.16
N ASP A 426 -5.37 31.41 -16.92
CA ASP A 426 -6.56 32.26 -16.81
C ASP A 426 -7.57 31.80 -15.73
N LYS A 427 -7.29 30.66 -15.06
CA LYS A 427 -8.12 30.03 -14.02
C LYS A 427 -9.52 29.62 -14.47
N GLN A 428 -9.74 29.48 -15.78
CA GLN A 428 -11.03 29.06 -16.36
C GLN A 428 -11.09 27.56 -16.63
N GLY A 429 -9.97 26.84 -16.59
CA GLY A 429 -9.93 25.41 -16.90
C GLY A 429 -8.91 24.64 -16.10
N VAL A 430 -8.98 23.32 -16.19
CA VAL A 430 -7.93 22.42 -15.71
C VAL A 430 -6.92 22.15 -16.81
N GLN A 431 -5.67 21.88 -16.45
CA GLN A 431 -4.59 21.52 -17.37
C GLN A 431 -3.85 20.27 -16.88
N PRO A 432 -3.20 19.50 -17.76
CA PRO A 432 -2.47 18.32 -17.35
C PRO A 432 -1.17 18.69 -16.62
N PHE A 433 -0.71 17.82 -15.71
CA PHE A 433 0.43 18.09 -14.84
C PHE A 433 1.76 18.31 -15.57
N TRP A 434 1.93 17.79 -16.78
CA TRP A 434 3.14 18.00 -17.58
C TRP A 434 3.22 19.39 -18.21
N GLN A 435 2.15 20.20 -18.14
CA GLN A 435 2.16 21.61 -18.53
C GLN A 435 2.47 22.56 -17.35
N GLY A 436 2.78 21.99 -16.18
CA GLY A 436 3.07 22.75 -14.96
C GLY A 436 1.83 23.32 -14.28
N GLY A 437 2.04 24.32 -13.42
CA GLY A 437 0.99 25.03 -12.69
C GLY A 437 1.53 25.64 -11.40
N VAL A 438 1.21 26.90 -11.12
CA VAL A 438 1.73 27.62 -9.94
C VAL A 438 0.74 27.66 -8.77
N ASP A 439 -0.55 27.48 -9.05
CA ASP A 439 -1.64 27.60 -8.08
C ASP A 439 -2.32 26.24 -7.84
N ILE A 440 -1.81 25.48 -6.87
CA ILE A 440 -2.46 24.26 -6.40
C ILE A 440 -3.36 24.61 -5.21
N VAL A 441 -4.68 24.54 -5.41
CA VAL A 441 -5.62 24.47 -4.29
C VAL A 441 -5.84 23.00 -3.95
N ASP A 442 -5.26 22.54 -2.85
CA ASP A 442 -5.50 21.19 -2.33
C ASP A 442 -6.69 21.22 -1.35
N SER A 443 -7.88 20.90 -1.85
CA SER A 443 -9.12 20.87 -1.08
C SER A 443 -9.49 19.49 -0.56
N ARG A 444 -8.64 18.48 -0.75
CA ARG A 444 -8.91 17.09 -0.37
C ARG A 444 -9.17 16.94 1.13
N LEU A 445 -9.88 15.87 1.50
CA LEU A 445 -10.13 15.57 2.91
C LEU A 445 -8.85 15.06 3.57
N GLU A 446 -8.51 15.66 4.72
CA GLU A 446 -7.37 15.22 5.54
C GLU A 446 -7.81 14.07 6.48
N PRO A 447 -6.91 13.12 6.79
CA PRO A 447 -7.19 12.06 7.75
C PRO A 447 -7.66 12.60 9.10
N GLU A 448 -8.76 12.05 9.61
CA GLU A 448 -9.31 12.33 10.94
C GLU A 448 -9.73 13.78 11.22
N MET A 449 -9.81 14.64 10.19
CA MET A 449 -10.31 16.01 10.32
C MET A 449 -11.73 16.12 9.77
N ALA A 450 -12.68 16.50 10.62
CA ALA A 450 -14.04 16.82 10.20
C ALA A 450 -14.10 18.23 9.61
N LYS A 451 -14.87 18.41 8.54
CA LYS A 451 -15.18 19.70 7.91
C LYS A 451 -16.67 19.81 7.65
N SER A 452 -17.22 21.01 7.77
CA SER A 452 -18.65 21.28 7.58
C SER A 452 -18.87 22.38 6.55
N TRP A 453 -19.95 22.24 5.78
CA TRP A 453 -20.43 23.20 4.81
C TRP A 453 -21.91 23.46 5.04
N VAL A 454 -22.33 24.69 4.74
CA VAL A 454 -23.70 25.15 4.93
C VAL A 454 -24.19 25.79 3.64
N TRP A 455 -25.41 25.46 3.26
CA TRP A 455 -26.16 26.08 2.19
C TRP A 455 -27.50 26.58 2.71
N LYS A 456 -28.00 27.67 2.12
CA LYS A 456 -29.38 28.12 2.32
C LYS A 456 -30.12 28.01 1.02
N PHE A 457 -31.29 27.41 1.07
CA PHE A 457 -32.22 27.27 -0.06
C PHE A 457 -33.52 28.02 0.25
N PRO A 458 -34.37 28.26 -0.77
CA PRO A 458 -35.70 28.81 -0.54
C PRO A 458 -36.49 28.01 0.50
N ARG A 459 -37.33 28.71 1.27
CA ARG A 459 -38.09 28.15 2.38
C ARG A 459 -38.98 26.98 1.93
N GLU A 460 -39.52 27.07 0.72
CA GLU A 460 -40.39 26.08 0.10
C GLU A 460 -39.69 24.76 -0.25
N THR A 461 -38.40 24.60 0.01
CA THR A 461 -37.71 23.32 -0.21
C THR A 461 -38.43 22.17 0.50
N GLU A 462 -38.82 21.15 -0.24
CA GLU A 462 -39.54 19.96 0.26
C GLU A 462 -38.60 18.77 0.47
N SER A 463 -37.50 18.71 -0.28
CA SER A 463 -36.52 17.64 -0.14
C SER A 463 -35.12 18.10 -0.50
N VAL A 464 -34.13 17.47 0.11
CA VAL A 464 -32.72 17.69 -0.15
C VAL A 464 -32.04 16.36 -0.36
N GLN A 465 -31.36 16.19 -1.48
CA GLN A 465 -30.47 15.06 -1.73
C GLN A 465 -29.02 15.49 -1.61
N VAL A 466 -28.27 14.80 -0.76
CA VAL A 466 -26.83 14.99 -0.57
C VAL A 466 -26.10 13.77 -1.11
N SER A 467 -25.11 13.98 -1.98
CA SER A 467 -24.31 12.90 -2.55
C SER A 467 -22.83 13.25 -2.58
N LEU A 468 -21.98 12.23 -2.45
CA LEU A 468 -20.54 12.35 -2.65
C LEU A 468 -20.12 11.38 -3.76
N ILE A 469 -19.53 11.92 -4.81
CA ILE A 469 -19.13 11.17 -6.00
C ILE A 469 -17.61 11.21 -6.11
N TYR A 470 -16.95 10.06 -6.20
CA TYR A 470 -15.54 9.98 -6.57
C TYR A 470 -15.41 9.88 -8.09
N ARG A 471 -14.48 10.64 -8.66
CA ARG A 471 -14.19 10.66 -10.09
C ARG A 471 -12.67 10.59 -10.33
N PRO A 472 -12.19 9.64 -11.17
CA PRO A 472 -10.75 9.46 -11.38
C PRO A 472 -10.12 10.43 -12.40
N PHE A 473 -10.93 11.04 -13.28
CA PHE A 473 -10.47 11.95 -14.33
C PHE A 473 -11.46 13.11 -14.54
N TRP A 474 -11.00 14.26 -15.01
CA TRP A 474 -11.88 15.41 -15.30
C TRP A 474 -12.94 15.08 -16.36
N LYS A 475 -14.16 15.56 -16.15
CA LYS A 475 -15.33 15.20 -17.00
C LYS A 475 -15.10 15.49 -18.48
N GLU A 476 -14.49 16.63 -18.76
CA GLU A 476 -14.18 17.04 -20.13
C GLU A 476 -13.26 16.03 -20.83
N GLN A 477 -12.23 15.52 -20.14
CA GLN A 477 -11.34 14.51 -20.72
C GLN A 477 -12.05 13.17 -20.92
N GLU A 478 -12.92 12.75 -20.00
CA GLU A 478 -13.74 11.54 -20.20
C GLU A 478 -14.57 11.62 -21.48
N LEU A 479 -15.23 12.78 -21.71
CA LEU A 479 -16.05 13.02 -22.90
C LEU A 479 -15.20 13.06 -24.18
N ILE A 480 -14.09 13.80 -24.18
CA ILE A 480 -13.21 13.93 -25.35
C ILE A 480 -12.59 12.57 -25.73
N LYS A 481 -12.21 11.75 -24.73
CA LYS A 481 -11.62 10.42 -24.95
C LYS A 481 -12.68 9.33 -25.22
N GLY A 482 -13.97 9.66 -25.15
CA GLY A 482 -15.07 8.72 -25.31
C GLY A 482 -15.06 7.61 -24.27
N TRP A 483 -14.64 7.90 -23.04
CA TRP A 483 -14.64 6.92 -21.96
C TRP A 483 -16.02 6.79 -21.33
N ALA A 484 -16.40 5.56 -20.98
CA ALA A 484 -17.49 5.35 -20.04
C ALA A 484 -17.11 5.96 -18.68
N SER A 485 -18.12 6.59 -18.04
CA SER A 485 -17.98 7.17 -16.70
C SER A 485 -17.42 6.13 -15.72
N GLN A 486 -16.53 6.59 -14.84
CA GLN A 486 -16.02 5.83 -13.71
C GLN A 486 -16.42 6.49 -12.39
N ASP A 487 -17.49 7.28 -12.41
CA ASP A 487 -18.06 7.88 -11.22
C ASP A 487 -18.46 6.78 -10.25
N VAL A 488 -17.94 6.89 -9.03
CA VAL A 488 -18.29 6.02 -7.92
C VAL A 488 -19.11 6.84 -6.96
N MET A 489 -20.41 6.52 -6.85
CA MET A 489 -21.26 7.05 -5.80
C MET A 489 -20.77 6.51 -4.46
N VAL A 490 -20.13 7.37 -3.66
CA VAL A 490 -19.63 7.02 -2.33
C VAL A 490 -20.83 6.90 -1.39
N PHE A 491 -21.64 7.94 -1.31
CA PHE A 491 -22.94 7.89 -0.65
C PHE A 491 -23.94 8.80 -1.35
N GLU A 492 -25.22 8.51 -1.15
CA GLU A 492 -26.33 9.37 -1.51
C GLU A 492 -27.40 9.25 -0.42
N LYS A 493 -27.93 10.37 0.04
CA LYS A 493 -28.97 10.43 1.07
C LYS A 493 -29.99 11.49 0.72
N THR A 494 -31.26 11.12 0.77
CA THR A 494 -32.39 12.04 0.58
C THR A 494 -33.05 12.33 1.92
N LEU A 495 -33.26 13.60 2.22
CA LEU A 495 -33.90 14.13 3.42
C LEU A 495 -35.20 14.79 2.96
N ILE A 496 -36.34 14.31 3.45
CA ILE A 496 -37.64 14.93 3.19
C ILE A 496 -37.93 15.90 4.33
N ILE A 497 -38.25 17.14 3.98
CA ILE A 497 -38.60 18.21 4.89
C ILE A 497 -40.11 18.15 5.09
N LYS A 498 -40.54 18.06 6.35
CA LYS A 498 -41.96 17.94 6.71
C LYS A 498 -42.58 19.28 7.02
#